data_AF-A0A964A8U8-F1
#
_entry.id   AF-A0A964A8U8-F1
#
_cell.length_a   1.000
_cell.length_b   1.000
_cell.length_c   1.000
_cell.angle_alpha   90.00
_cell.angle_beta   90.00
_cell.angle_gamma   90.00
#
_symmetry.space_group_name_H-M   'P 1'
#
loop_
_entity.id
_entity.type
_entity.pdbx_description
1 polymer ?
#
loop_
_entity_poly.entity_id
_entity_poly.type
_entity_poly.pdbx_seq_one_letter_code
_entity_poly.pdbx_strand_id
1 'polypeptide(L)'
;MKWNAGRDGSRRLVALGVAFGLAAGLAACGDESLDGLGDSDVPAGDLGFFDVDAPGSDADVTPDALPDITPDAAPDTTTDAVPDTSAEVTPDTVTPDEGPEIPPDTTPPTVILSSPEQGESDVAVPFTITIVFSEPVSTNNIVNQTVKLYDVDGKEVPIVIAIGADKMTVNILPQTQTFLRASSYRLRIQGSIVADFAGNKMVDPYELRFFTESYPGMEAYAEVAARYAPRLVADTTDVLSRARVPLAFDADGDWDGSNTQQWLQKDAAELSPAVYFDVAETYTHYFIHYTFIFPWGQTSDTALARANAVSGLMVTVAKATDDTPERPIAATTYWRQGTGETNQVFATTEGGLVGPQGKGQYGDVTEVYAQDTLFPGGHFSVYLSPTYESCAWIHTTNPGAFATCVLNEGVKATMTRLIFAHDPEGPTLISKVNGWPSDISELVDENDQPLEAIGYELVPTLPSLWARRTQVGDALVYSSTFDYATEAGRPGDGSKLPDKFVDSVNDTDAQFGRPPWAWRHEPTSGKLFGIKAGWLGMDPALYTCKRHGSVAGDSAVPACNATSASTFSTVYCFDGYAAIDQRADNALCQ
;
A
#
# COMPACT_ATOMS: atom_id res chain seq x y z
N MET A 1 -27.68 0.44 -26.75
CA MET A 1 -26.27 0.05 -26.94
C MET A 1 -25.51 0.55 -25.73
N LYS A 2 -25.32 -0.33 -24.74
CA LYS A 2 -24.52 -0.11 -23.53
C LYS A 2 -23.40 -1.16 -23.59
N TRP A 3 -22.16 -0.73 -23.46
CA TRP A 3 -20.98 -1.60 -23.48
C TRP A 3 -20.68 -2.03 -22.04
N ASN A 4 -20.72 -3.35 -21.81
CA ASN A 4 -20.08 -4.03 -20.69
C ASN A 4 -18.59 -4.12 -21.01
N ALA A 5 -17.73 -3.56 -20.16
CA ALA A 5 -16.32 -3.90 -20.12
C ALA A 5 -16.15 -5.01 -19.08
N GLY A 6 -16.10 -6.26 -19.53
CA GLY A 6 -15.69 -7.40 -18.73
C GLY A 6 -14.17 -7.39 -18.54
N ARG A 7 -13.74 -7.64 -17.31
CA ARG A 7 -12.39 -8.10 -17.00
C ARG A 7 -12.15 -9.39 -17.77
N ASP A 8 -11.22 -9.37 -18.72
CA ASP A 8 -10.68 -10.58 -19.34
C ASP A 8 -9.17 -10.59 -19.12
N GLY A 9 -8.77 -11.29 -18.05
CA GLY A 9 -7.37 -11.50 -17.69
C GLY A 9 -6.78 -12.62 -18.54
N SER A 10 -6.21 -12.26 -19.70
CA SER A 10 -5.38 -13.18 -20.48
C SER A 10 -3.90 -12.81 -20.32
N ARG A 11 -3.28 -13.26 -19.21
CA ARG A 11 -1.82 -13.33 -19.08
C ARG A 11 -1.31 -14.46 -19.97
N ARG A 12 -0.69 -14.11 -21.09
CA ARG A 12 0.06 -15.04 -21.94
C ARG A 12 1.25 -15.61 -21.15
N LEU A 13 1.21 -16.91 -20.87
CA LEU A 13 2.40 -17.68 -20.51
C LEU A 13 3.41 -17.62 -21.66
N VAL A 14 4.58 -17.06 -21.40
CA VAL A 14 5.78 -17.32 -22.20
C VAL A 14 6.51 -18.49 -21.52
N ALA A 15 6.36 -19.68 -22.08
CA ALA A 15 7.11 -20.86 -21.67
C ALA A 15 8.58 -20.69 -22.10
N LEU A 16 9.48 -20.44 -21.14
CA LEU A 16 10.91 -20.64 -21.33
C LEU A 16 11.21 -22.13 -21.10
N GLY A 17 11.41 -22.87 -22.19
CA GLY A 17 11.91 -24.24 -22.13
C GLY A 17 13.40 -24.26 -21.80
N VAL A 18 13.76 -24.70 -20.59
CA VAL A 18 15.14 -25.05 -20.23
C VAL A 18 15.28 -26.58 -20.35
N ALA A 19 16.06 -27.00 -21.34
CA ALA A 19 16.40 -28.40 -21.55
C ALA A 19 17.45 -28.86 -20.53
N PHE A 20 17.11 -29.88 -19.74
CA PHE A 20 18.04 -30.62 -18.90
C PHE A 20 18.92 -31.54 -19.77
N GLY A 21 20.24 -31.32 -19.72
CA GLY A 21 21.24 -32.25 -20.22
C GLY A 21 21.98 -32.91 -19.05
N LEU A 22 21.83 -34.23 -18.90
CA LEU A 22 22.66 -35.07 -18.04
C LEU A 22 24.13 -35.07 -18.53
N ALA A 23 25.07 -34.91 -17.61
CA ALA A 23 26.38 -35.55 -17.71
C ALA A 23 26.95 -35.79 -16.29
N ALA A 24 27.19 -37.07 -16.00
CA ALA A 24 27.84 -37.56 -14.80
C ALA A 24 29.37 -37.42 -14.90
N GLY A 25 30.03 -37.21 -13.77
CA GLY A 25 31.48 -37.30 -13.65
C GLY A 25 31.93 -37.25 -12.19
N LEU A 26 32.14 -38.43 -11.58
CA LEU A 26 32.87 -38.60 -10.32
C LEU A 26 34.35 -38.21 -10.51
N ALA A 27 34.95 -37.56 -9.51
CA ALA A 27 36.30 -37.87 -9.01
C ALA A 27 36.54 -37.21 -7.65
N ALA A 28 37.31 -37.90 -6.82
CA ALA A 28 37.41 -37.76 -5.38
C ALA A 28 38.58 -36.88 -4.90
N CYS A 29 38.48 -36.50 -3.62
CA CYS A 29 39.50 -36.22 -2.59
C CYS A 29 40.97 -36.02 -2.98
N GLY A 30 41.58 -34.98 -2.39
CA GLY A 30 43.02 -34.82 -2.23
C GLY A 30 43.35 -33.60 -1.37
N ASP A 31 43.54 -33.87 -0.08
CA ASP A 31 44.11 -33.02 0.97
C ASP A 31 45.55 -32.61 0.63
N GLU A 32 45.96 -31.37 0.93
CA GLU A 32 47.27 -31.09 1.53
C GLU A 32 47.45 -29.60 1.93
N SER A 33 47.87 -29.47 3.17
CA SER A 33 48.31 -28.32 3.95
C SER A 33 49.62 -27.68 3.48
N LEU A 34 49.80 -26.39 3.80
CA LEU A 34 50.91 -25.80 4.61
C LEU A 34 51.26 -24.38 4.15
N ASP A 35 51.23 -23.47 5.14
CA ASP A 35 52.22 -22.45 5.50
C ASP A 35 52.70 -21.44 4.42
N GLY A 36 52.77 -20.13 4.64
CA GLY A 36 52.72 -19.31 5.84
C GLY A 36 53.50 -18.01 5.56
N LEU A 37 53.19 -16.96 6.32
CA LEU A 37 54.04 -15.79 6.66
C LEU A 37 54.46 -14.87 5.48
N GLY A 38 54.51 -13.54 5.55
CA GLY A 38 54.33 -12.52 6.59
C GLY A 38 54.22 -11.17 5.84
N ASP A 39 53.36 -10.26 6.30
CA ASP A 39 53.73 -9.10 7.12
C ASP A 39 54.67 -8.09 6.44
N SER A 40 54.16 -6.91 6.10
CA SER A 40 54.75 -5.63 6.51
C SER A 40 53.94 -4.41 6.01
N ASP A 41 53.70 -3.55 6.99
CA ASP A 41 53.06 -2.24 7.01
C ASP A 41 53.73 -1.14 6.16
N VAL A 42 52.89 -0.30 5.47
CA VAL A 42 52.75 1.20 5.56
C VAL A 42 53.99 2.10 5.23
N PRO A 43 53.95 3.45 4.91
CA PRO A 43 52.91 4.45 4.53
C PRO A 43 53.21 5.32 3.25
N ALA A 44 52.34 6.32 3.04
CA ALA A 44 52.24 7.45 2.09
C ALA A 44 53.43 8.40 1.81
N GLY A 45 53.30 9.19 0.72
CA GLY A 45 53.98 10.48 0.41
C GLY A 45 54.35 10.60 -1.08
N ASP A 46 53.66 11.34 -1.94
CA ASP A 46 53.66 12.81 -2.19
C ASP A 46 54.74 13.33 -3.18
N LEU A 47 54.30 14.23 -4.07
CA LEU A 47 55.00 15.18 -4.97
C LEU A 47 55.71 14.70 -6.27
N GLY A 48 55.44 15.42 -7.38
CA GLY A 48 56.51 15.77 -8.34
C GLY A 48 56.16 15.84 -9.84
N PHE A 49 55.90 17.06 -10.31
CA PHE A 49 55.95 17.54 -11.70
C PHE A 49 57.35 17.35 -12.34
N PHE A 50 57.46 17.00 -13.65
CA PHE A 50 58.31 17.68 -14.67
C PHE A 50 58.29 16.97 -16.05
N ASP A 51 58.52 17.83 -17.05
CA ASP A 51 58.36 17.85 -18.51
C ASP A 51 59.44 17.08 -19.36
N VAL A 52 59.20 17.03 -20.69
CA VAL A 52 60.06 16.78 -21.91
C VAL A 52 60.84 15.44 -22.08
N ASP A 53 61.01 14.80 -23.26
CA ASP A 53 61.25 15.30 -24.64
C ASP A 53 60.92 14.26 -25.76
N ALA A 54 60.79 14.78 -26.99
CA ALA A 54 60.36 14.19 -28.29
C ALA A 54 61.44 13.30 -29.02
N PRO A 55 61.47 13.00 -30.37
CA PRO A 55 60.61 13.38 -31.53
C PRO A 55 60.41 12.39 -32.74
N GLY A 56 59.61 12.83 -33.73
CA GLY A 56 59.79 12.65 -35.20
C GLY A 56 58.67 11.92 -35.96
N SER A 57 58.23 12.26 -37.19
CA SER A 57 58.35 13.40 -38.12
C SER A 57 57.49 13.11 -39.38
N ASP A 58 57.26 14.14 -40.20
CA ASP A 58 56.56 14.26 -41.51
C ASP A 58 55.04 14.52 -41.52
N ALA A 59 54.47 15.37 -42.38
CA ALA A 59 54.76 16.69 -42.98
C ALA A 59 53.59 17.01 -43.96
N ASP A 60 53.46 18.29 -44.33
CA ASP A 60 52.58 18.90 -45.38
C ASP A 60 51.21 19.43 -44.87
N VAL A 61 50.94 20.70 -44.49
CA VAL A 61 51.20 22.09 -45.00
C VAL A 61 50.27 22.43 -46.20
N THR A 62 49.42 23.47 -46.30
CA THR A 62 49.24 24.83 -45.71
C THR A 62 47.75 25.24 -45.65
N PRO A 63 47.34 26.15 -44.73
CA PRO A 63 46.16 27.01 -44.86
C PRO A 63 46.53 28.46 -45.23
N ASP A 64 45.64 29.22 -45.88
CA ASP A 64 45.83 30.67 -46.05
C ASP A 64 44.52 31.45 -45.92
N ALA A 65 44.64 32.65 -45.35
CA ALA A 65 43.55 33.45 -44.82
C ALA A 65 43.61 34.92 -45.31
N LEU A 66 42.43 35.57 -45.25
CA LEU A 66 42.17 37.01 -45.06
C LEU A 66 42.08 37.96 -46.29
N PRO A 67 41.36 39.10 -46.12
CA PRO A 67 40.42 39.68 -47.09
C PRO A 67 40.94 40.96 -47.77
N ASP A 68 40.20 41.45 -48.77
CA ASP A 68 40.49 42.73 -49.43
C ASP A 68 39.25 43.63 -49.49
N ILE A 69 39.48 44.90 -49.14
CA ILE A 69 38.56 46.05 -49.25
C ILE A 69 39.29 47.10 -50.08
N THR A 70 38.65 47.65 -51.12
CA THR A 70 38.71 49.10 -51.44
C THR A 70 37.73 49.47 -52.57
N PRO A 71 37.30 50.75 -52.65
CA PRO A 71 36.17 51.23 -53.46
C PRO A 71 36.60 51.96 -54.75
N ASP A 72 35.71 52.07 -55.74
CA ASP A 72 35.84 53.07 -56.81
C ASP A 72 34.48 53.61 -57.28
N ALA A 73 34.49 54.88 -57.68
CA ALA A 73 33.34 55.74 -57.89
C ALA A 73 33.21 56.23 -59.34
N ALA A 74 31.95 56.52 -59.70
CA ALA A 74 31.49 57.49 -60.71
C ALA A 74 31.43 57.03 -62.19
N PRO A 75 30.74 57.78 -63.07
CA PRO A 75 29.28 57.69 -63.26
C PRO A 75 28.92 57.47 -64.75
N ASP A 76 27.69 57.04 -65.05
CA ASP A 76 27.16 57.18 -66.42
C ASP A 76 25.78 57.82 -66.42
N THR A 77 25.69 58.87 -67.22
CA THR A 77 24.59 59.81 -67.36
C THR A 77 23.92 59.57 -68.71
N THR A 78 22.69 59.07 -68.71
CA THR A 78 21.82 59.20 -69.88
C THR A 78 20.42 59.65 -69.45
N THR A 79 20.22 60.96 -69.55
CA THR A 79 18.92 61.58 -69.77
C THR A 79 18.48 61.26 -71.19
N ASP A 80 17.33 60.62 -71.36
CA ASP A 80 16.53 60.78 -72.58
C ASP A 80 15.07 61.05 -72.18
N ALA A 81 14.58 62.18 -72.68
CA ALA A 81 13.27 62.73 -72.38
C ALA A 81 12.40 62.54 -73.61
N VAL A 82 11.32 61.77 -73.48
CA VAL A 82 10.16 61.86 -74.38
C VAL A 82 8.91 61.90 -73.50
N PRO A 83 8.13 63.01 -73.51
CA PRO A 83 6.83 63.04 -72.86
C PRO A 83 5.80 62.48 -73.84
N ASP A 84 5.06 61.44 -73.44
CA ASP A 84 3.83 61.08 -74.12
C ASP A 84 2.67 61.11 -73.13
N THR A 85 1.82 62.10 -73.33
CA THR A 85 0.55 62.31 -72.64
C THR A 85 -0.48 61.37 -73.24
N SER A 86 -0.87 60.33 -72.51
CA SER A 86 -2.20 59.74 -72.65
C SER A 86 -2.74 59.35 -71.28
N ALA A 87 -3.83 60.00 -70.92
CA ALA A 87 -4.58 59.72 -69.72
C ALA A 87 -5.35 58.41 -69.89
N GLU A 88 -5.07 57.43 -69.04
CA GLU A 88 -6.00 56.36 -68.73
C GLU A 88 -6.01 56.19 -67.20
N VAL A 89 -6.93 56.91 -66.57
CA VAL A 89 -7.27 56.74 -65.15
C VAL A 89 -8.23 55.57 -65.06
N THR A 90 -7.69 54.36 -64.99
CA THR A 90 -8.37 53.26 -64.30
C THR A 90 -7.80 53.24 -62.88
N PRO A 91 -8.63 53.38 -61.82
CA PRO A 91 -8.14 53.11 -60.48
C PRO A 91 -7.74 51.65 -60.43
N ASP A 92 -6.45 51.38 -60.21
CA ASP A 92 -6.02 50.10 -59.65
C ASP A 92 -6.67 49.99 -58.27
N THR A 93 -7.83 49.35 -58.22
CA THR A 93 -8.29 48.72 -56.99
C THR A 93 -7.29 47.61 -56.68
N VAL A 94 -6.26 47.94 -55.91
CA VAL A 94 -5.63 47.00 -55.00
C VAL A 94 -6.74 46.44 -54.12
N THR A 95 -7.34 45.33 -54.54
CA THR A 95 -7.99 44.42 -53.60
C THR A 95 -6.90 44.05 -52.59
N PRO A 96 -7.06 44.38 -51.28
CA PRO A 96 -6.22 43.78 -50.27
C PRO A 96 -6.35 42.27 -50.47
N ASP A 97 -5.22 41.60 -50.64
CA ASP A 97 -5.15 40.15 -50.53
C ASP A 97 -5.41 39.82 -49.06
N GLU A 98 -6.69 39.85 -48.66
CA GLU A 98 -7.17 39.22 -47.45
C GLU A 98 -7.08 37.71 -47.69
N GLY A 99 -5.85 37.19 -47.57
CA GLY A 99 -5.63 35.77 -47.37
C GLY A 99 -6.53 35.30 -46.22
N PRO A 100 -7.01 34.04 -46.26
CA PRO A 100 -8.03 33.56 -45.33
C PRO A 100 -7.61 33.84 -43.89
N GLU A 101 -8.34 34.72 -43.23
CA GLU A 101 -8.15 35.06 -41.82
C GLU A 101 -8.41 33.77 -41.02
N ILE A 102 -7.34 33.14 -40.50
CA ILE A 102 -7.49 31.98 -39.64
C ILE A 102 -8.24 32.49 -38.40
N PRO A 103 -9.41 31.89 -38.04
CA PRO A 103 -10.15 32.34 -36.89
C PRO A 103 -9.24 32.30 -35.65
N PRO A 104 -9.30 33.31 -34.76
CA PRO A 104 -8.47 33.32 -33.56
C PRO A 104 -8.76 32.08 -32.73
N ASP A 105 -7.70 31.44 -32.25
CA ASP A 105 -7.84 30.28 -31.37
C ASP A 105 -8.44 30.74 -30.04
N THR A 106 -9.49 30.05 -29.62
CA THR A 106 -10.25 30.33 -28.39
C THR A 106 -10.36 29.10 -27.50
N THR A 107 -9.71 27.99 -27.86
CA THR A 107 -9.79 26.74 -27.12
C THR A 107 -8.73 26.72 -26.03
N PRO A 108 -9.08 26.50 -24.76
CA PRO A 108 -8.09 26.34 -23.71
C PRO A 108 -7.42 24.96 -23.72
N PRO A 109 -6.14 24.86 -23.32
CA PRO A 109 -5.48 23.57 -23.17
C PRO A 109 -6.08 22.78 -22.00
N THR A 110 -6.24 21.48 -22.22
CA THR A 110 -6.70 20.50 -21.23
C THR A 110 -5.74 19.32 -21.19
N VAL A 111 -5.70 18.57 -20.08
CA VAL A 111 -4.95 17.32 -20.02
C VAL A 111 -5.81 16.19 -20.58
N ILE A 112 -5.30 15.48 -21.59
CA ILE A 112 -6.01 14.38 -22.24
C ILE A 112 -5.47 13.00 -21.86
N LEU A 113 -4.22 12.94 -21.38
CA LEU A 113 -3.60 11.69 -20.91
C LEU A 113 -2.56 11.99 -19.84
N SER A 114 -2.46 11.08 -18.87
CA SER A 114 -1.37 11.02 -17.91
C SER A 114 -0.83 9.60 -17.80
N SER A 115 0.46 9.48 -17.52
CA SER A 115 1.09 8.24 -17.08
C SER A 115 2.02 8.60 -15.92
N PRO A 116 1.78 8.12 -14.69
CA PRO A 116 0.69 7.23 -14.29
C PRO A 116 -0.73 7.78 -14.52
N GLU A 117 -1.70 6.88 -14.66
CA GLU A 117 -3.13 7.20 -14.76
C GLU A 117 -3.71 7.63 -13.40
N GLN A 118 -4.88 8.28 -13.43
CA GLN A 118 -5.59 8.66 -12.21
C GLN A 118 -5.96 7.43 -11.39
N GLY A 119 -5.42 7.34 -10.18
CA GLY A 119 -5.62 6.23 -9.25
C GLY A 119 -4.77 4.99 -9.55
N GLU A 120 -3.83 5.06 -10.51
CA GLU A 120 -2.96 3.93 -10.84
C GLU A 120 -2.20 3.47 -9.59
N SER A 121 -2.23 2.16 -9.35
CA SER A 121 -1.51 1.50 -8.26
C SER A 121 -0.31 0.74 -8.81
N ASP A 122 0.61 0.33 -7.95
CA ASP A 122 1.81 -0.41 -8.32
C ASP A 122 2.74 0.30 -9.32
N VAL A 123 2.80 1.63 -9.25
CA VAL A 123 3.74 2.43 -10.05
C VAL A 123 5.18 2.17 -9.58
N ALA A 124 6.01 1.65 -10.47
CA ALA A 124 7.41 1.33 -10.18
C ALA A 124 8.22 2.53 -9.66
N VAL A 125 9.17 2.30 -8.76
CA VAL A 125 10.09 3.34 -8.29
C VAL A 125 11.52 3.08 -8.79
N PRO A 126 12.26 4.08 -9.32
CA PRO A 126 11.83 5.47 -9.54
C PRO A 126 10.83 5.59 -10.70
N PHE A 127 9.98 6.63 -10.66
CA PHE A 127 8.99 6.91 -11.72
C PHE A 127 9.27 8.23 -12.44
N THR A 128 8.67 8.38 -13.62
CA THR A 128 8.51 9.64 -14.37
C THR A 128 7.03 9.85 -14.61
N ILE A 129 6.55 11.09 -14.50
CA ILE A 129 5.16 11.43 -14.81
C ILE A 129 5.11 12.09 -16.18
N THR A 130 4.35 11.53 -17.10
CA THR A 130 4.10 12.05 -18.44
C THR A 130 2.70 12.63 -18.50
N ILE A 131 2.58 13.87 -18.96
CA ILE A 131 1.31 14.57 -19.18
C ILE A 131 1.21 14.94 -20.65
N VAL A 132 0.06 14.65 -21.27
CA VAL A 132 -0.24 15.06 -22.65
C VAL A 132 -1.40 16.05 -22.63
N PHE A 133 -1.16 17.23 -23.18
CA PHE A 133 -2.18 18.26 -23.36
C PHE A 133 -2.95 18.09 -24.68
N SER A 134 -4.15 18.67 -24.76
CA SER A 134 -4.99 18.70 -25.97
C SER A 134 -4.37 19.49 -27.13
N GLU A 135 -3.43 20.37 -26.82
CA GLU A 135 -2.77 21.29 -27.76
C GLU A 135 -1.41 21.76 -27.23
N PRO A 136 -0.55 22.35 -28.09
CA PRO A 136 0.75 22.87 -27.68
C PRO A 136 0.67 23.95 -26.60
N VAL A 137 1.32 23.72 -25.46
CA VAL A 137 1.37 24.66 -24.33
C VAL A 137 2.62 25.54 -24.37
N SER A 138 2.49 26.77 -23.86
CA SER A 138 3.59 27.71 -23.73
C SER A 138 4.59 27.25 -22.66
N THR A 139 5.86 27.10 -23.06
CA THR A 139 6.94 26.65 -22.17
C THR A 139 7.23 27.61 -21.02
N ASN A 140 6.82 28.87 -21.13
CA ASN A 140 7.01 29.87 -20.08
C ASN A 140 6.05 29.69 -18.89
N ASN A 141 4.94 28.97 -19.10
CA ASN A 141 3.86 28.83 -18.12
C ASN A 141 3.79 27.41 -17.52
N ILE A 142 4.58 26.46 -18.05
CA ILE A 142 4.76 25.11 -17.50
C ILE A 142 6.14 25.06 -16.83
N VAL A 143 6.16 25.43 -15.56
CA VAL A 143 7.38 25.61 -14.77
C VAL A 143 7.15 25.13 -13.34
N ASN A 144 8.20 25.07 -12.52
CA ASN A 144 8.12 24.57 -11.14
C ASN A 144 7.21 25.42 -10.23
N GLN A 145 6.78 26.61 -10.66
CA GLN A 145 5.78 27.42 -9.96
C GLN A 145 4.34 26.96 -10.25
N THR A 146 4.07 26.38 -11.42
CA THR A 146 2.73 25.98 -11.88
C THR A 146 2.49 24.48 -11.82
N VAL A 147 3.56 23.69 -11.81
CA VAL A 147 3.52 22.23 -11.65
C VAL A 147 4.20 21.87 -10.34
N LYS A 148 3.47 21.18 -9.46
CA LYS A 148 3.93 20.78 -8.13
C LYS A 148 3.68 19.29 -7.90
N LEU A 149 4.67 18.59 -7.37
CA LEU A 149 4.54 17.21 -6.92
C LEU A 149 4.64 17.19 -5.40
N TYR A 150 3.71 16.47 -4.76
CA TYR A 150 3.71 16.27 -3.32
C TYR A 150 3.78 14.78 -3.02
N ASP A 151 4.55 14.42 -1.99
CA ASP A 151 4.53 13.08 -1.42
C ASP A 151 3.33 12.92 -0.46
N VAL A 152 3.27 11.75 0.15
CA VAL A 152 2.19 11.31 1.05
C VAL A 152 2.10 12.13 2.34
N ASP A 153 3.21 12.73 2.78
CA ASP A 153 3.26 13.59 3.97
C ASP A 153 2.91 15.05 3.64
N GLY A 154 2.57 15.32 2.38
CA GLY A 154 2.26 16.65 1.88
C GLY A 154 3.50 17.51 1.64
N LYS A 155 4.70 16.92 1.66
CA LYS A 155 5.95 17.62 1.38
C LYS A 155 6.14 17.73 -0.14
N GLU A 156 6.57 18.91 -0.58
CA GLU A 156 6.88 19.15 -1.99
C GLU A 156 8.13 18.34 -2.38
N VAL A 157 8.00 17.55 -3.45
CA VAL A 157 9.10 16.82 -4.08
C VAL A 157 9.62 17.70 -5.22
N PRO A 158 10.90 18.11 -5.20
CA PRO A 158 11.47 18.90 -6.29
C PRO A 158 11.38 18.13 -7.61
N ILE A 159 11.09 18.84 -8.71
CA ILE A 159 10.94 18.25 -10.04
C ILE A 159 11.78 18.98 -11.09
N VAL A 160 12.16 18.24 -12.13
CA VAL A 160 12.62 18.77 -13.41
C VAL A 160 11.53 18.52 -14.44
N ILE A 161 11.20 19.55 -15.22
CA ILE A 161 10.20 19.47 -16.27
C ILE A 161 10.91 19.47 -17.62
N ALA A 162 10.64 18.46 -18.44
CA ALA A 162 11.14 18.33 -19.80
C ALA A 162 9.96 18.33 -20.78
N ILE A 163 9.86 19.38 -21.59
CA ILE A 163 8.79 19.54 -22.58
C ILE A 163 9.25 18.92 -23.91
N GLY A 164 8.40 18.08 -24.49
CA GLY A 164 8.62 17.42 -25.77
C GLY A 164 8.67 18.41 -26.94
N ALA A 165 9.20 17.96 -28.08
CA ALA A 165 9.29 18.78 -29.30
C ALA A 165 7.91 19.18 -29.85
N ASP A 166 6.89 18.37 -29.58
CA ASP A 166 5.48 18.64 -29.90
C ASP A 166 4.87 19.76 -29.04
N LYS A 167 5.53 20.11 -27.92
CA LYS A 167 5.06 21.04 -26.89
C LYS A 167 3.71 20.65 -26.27
N MET A 168 3.25 19.43 -26.51
CA MET A 168 2.03 18.84 -25.95
C MET A 168 2.37 17.84 -24.85
N THR A 169 3.52 17.17 -24.99
CA THR A 169 4.00 16.16 -24.06
C THR A 169 4.94 16.80 -23.03
N VAL A 170 4.65 16.61 -21.74
CA VAL A 170 5.44 17.15 -20.63
C VAL A 170 5.85 16.00 -19.73
N ASN A 171 7.16 15.77 -19.61
CA ASN A 171 7.74 14.78 -18.70
C ASN A 171 8.18 15.48 -17.42
N ILE A 172 7.81 14.92 -16.29
CA ILE A 172 8.06 15.44 -14.95
C ILE A 172 8.90 14.40 -14.21
N LEU A 173 10.14 14.78 -13.89
CA LEU A 173 11.15 13.92 -13.29
C LEU A 173 11.38 14.36 -11.83
N PRO A 174 10.95 13.56 -10.84
CA PRO A 174 11.26 13.82 -9.44
C PRO A 174 12.78 13.85 -9.18
N GLN A 175 13.24 14.82 -8.40
CA GLN A 175 14.62 14.97 -7.95
C GLN A 175 14.76 14.52 -6.50
N THR A 176 14.47 13.25 -6.25
CA THR A 176 14.63 12.60 -4.94
C THR A 176 15.40 11.30 -5.11
N GLN A 177 16.21 10.94 -4.11
CA GLN A 177 16.89 9.64 -4.04
C GLN A 177 16.07 8.61 -3.25
N THR A 178 15.11 9.07 -2.45
CA THR A 178 14.28 8.21 -1.60
C THR A 178 12.83 8.32 -2.05
N PHE A 179 12.36 7.29 -2.76
CA PHE A 179 10.96 7.17 -3.14
C PHE A 179 10.24 6.35 -2.07
N LEU A 180 9.19 6.93 -1.48
CA LEU A 180 8.31 6.21 -0.59
C LEU A 180 7.54 5.12 -1.38
N ARG A 181 7.55 3.90 -0.84
CA ARG A 181 6.84 2.73 -1.38
C ARG A 181 5.45 2.60 -0.76
N ALA A 182 4.53 1.89 -1.42
CA ALA A 182 3.15 1.76 -0.97
C ALA A 182 2.56 3.12 -0.53
N SER A 183 2.77 4.14 -1.34
CA SER A 183 2.54 5.54 -0.95
C SER A 183 1.92 6.35 -2.08
N SER A 184 1.06 7.30 -1.71
CA SER A 184 0.44 8.19 -2.69
C SER A 184 1.39 9.33 -3.07
N TYR A 185 1.37 9.70 -4.33
CA TYR A 185 1.92 10.96 -4.82
C TYR A 185 0.81 11.76 -5.48
N ARG A 186 0.87 13.09 -5.33
CA ARG A 186 -0.11 14.00 -5.93
C ARG A 186 0.60 15.06 -6.77
N LEU A 187 0.35 15.03 -8.07
CA LEU A 187 0.74 16.10 -8.98
C LEU A 187 -0.40 17.12 -9.06
N ARG A 188 -0.06 18.41 -9.02
CA ARG A 188 -0.97 19.52 -9.28
C ARG A 188 -0.42 20.41 -10.38
N ILE A 189 -1.22 20.61 -11.42
CA ILE A 189 -0.99 21.60 -12.48
C ILE A 189 -1.99 22.74 -12.27
N GLN A 190 -1.46 23.95 -12.08
CA GLN A 190 -2.25 25.10 -11.74
C GLN A 190 -3.03 25.64 -12.95
N GLY A 191 -4.36 25.64 -12.84
CA GLY A 191 -5.24 26.33 -13.79
C GLY A 191 -5.02 27.85 -13.79
N SER A 192 -5.56 28.53 -14.80
CA SER A 192 -5.50 29.98 -15.02
C SER A 192 -4.10 30.59 -15.22
N ILE A 193 -3.04 29.78 -15.23
CA ILE A 193 -1.67 30.19 -15.55
C ILE A 193 -1.15 29.45 -16.78
N VAL A 194 -1.29 28.12 -16.81
CA VAL A 194 -0.95 27.31 -17.98
C VAL A 194 -1.79 27.79 -19.17
N ALA A 195 -1.12 28.12 -20.28
CA ALA A 195 -1.75 28.65 -21.47
C ALA A 195 -1.13 28.05 -22.73
N ASP A 196 -1.90 28.07 -23.80
CA ASP A 196 -1.44 27.77 -25.17
C ASP A 196 -0.59 28.93 -25.73
N PHE A 197 -0.30 28.88 -27.04
CA PHE A 197 0.40 29.96 -27.75
C PHE A 197 -0.51 31.14 -28.14
N ALA A 198 -1.84 30.98 -28.14
CA ALA A 198 -2.81 32.03 -28.41
C ALA A 198 -3.18 32.85 -27.15
N GLY A 199 -2.75 32.41 -25.97
CA GLY A 199 -3.04 33.00 -24.67
C GLY A 199 -4.29 32.45 -23.99
N ASN A 200 -4.94 31.40 -24.53
CA ASN A 200 -6.04 30.73 -23.86
C ASN A 200 -5.50 29.94 -22.67
N LYS A 201 -6.08 30.19 -21.50
CA LYS A 201 -5.61 29.63 -20.23
C LYS A 201 -6.43 28.42 -19.87
N MET A 202 -5.75 27.35 -19.46
CA MET A 202 -6.36 26.19 -18.82
C MET A 202 -7.32 26.67 -17.73
N VAL A 203 -8.58 26.23 -17.79
CA VAL A 203 -9.62 26.75 -16.89
C VAL A 203 -9.48 26.12 -15.51
N ASP A 204 -9.63 24.80 -15.46
CA ASP A 204 -9.59 24.04 -14.21
C ASP A 204 -8.18 23.56 -13.91
N PRO A 205 -7.75 23.54 -12.63
CA PRO A 205 -6.52 22.86 -12.26
C PRO A 205 -6.63 21.37 -12.53
N TYR A 206 -5.51 20.75 -12.90
CA TYR A 206 -5.44 19.30 -13.04
C TYR A 206 -4.72 18.70 -11.84
N GLU A 207 -5.36 17.71 -11.21
CA GLU A 207 -4.77 16.94 -10.11
C GLU A 207 -4.69 15.47 -10.53
N LEU A 208 -3.48 14.93 -10.46
CA LEU A 208 -3.22 13.51 -10.67
C LEU A 208 -2.78 12.91 -9.34
N ARG A 209 -3.38 11.77 -8.99
CA ARG A 209 -2.95 10.93 -7.87
C ARG A 209 -2.67 9.52 -8.34
N PHE A 210 -1.55 8.96 -7.91
CA PHE A 210 -1.20 7.55 -8.14
C PHE A 210 -0.48 7.00 -6.91
N PHE A 211 -0.27 5.69 -6.89
CA PHE A 211 0.32 4.95 -5.78
C PHE A 211 1.51 4.14 -6.24
N THR A 212 2.62 4.25 -5.51
CA THR A 212 3.84 3.50 -5.82
C THR A 212 3.72 2.03 -5.44
N GLU A 213 4.51 1.20 -6.13
CA GLU A 213 4.69 -0.22 -5.81
C GLU A 213 5.05 -0.45 -4.34
N SER A 214 4.72 -1.65 -3.86
CA SER A 214 5.09 -2.10 -2.52
C SER A 214 6.61 -2.34 -2.40
N TYR A 215 7.02 -2.74 -1.19
CA TYR A 215 8.39 -3.18 -0.93
C TYR A 215 8.74 -4.43 -1.75
N PRO A 216 10.02 -4.67 -2.07
CA PRO A 216 10.42 -5.91 -2.73
C PRO A 216 10.26 -7.12 -1.79
N GLY A 217 10.10 -8.32 -2.36
CA GLY A 217 10.08 -9.58 -1.59
C GLY A 217 8.86 -9.74 -0.67
N MET A 218 7.72 -9.15 -1.04
CA MET A 218 6.47 -9.28 -0.27
C MET A 218 5.80 -10.65 -0.46
N GLU A 219 6.22 -11.40 -1.47
CA GLU A 219 5.75 -12.76 -1.75
C GLU A 219 6.04 -13.69 -0.57
N ALA A 220 7.22 -13.58 0.06
CA ALA A 220 7.57 -14.36 1.24
C ALA A 220 6.62 -14.07 2.43
N TYR A 221 6.16 -12.82 2.57
CA TYR A 221 5.18 -12.47 3.59
C TYR A 221 3.77 -12.94 3.25
N ALA A 222 3.41 -12.98 1.97
CA ALA A 222 2.16 -13.60 1.53
C ALA A 222 2.15 -15.10 1.87
N GLU A 223 3.27 -15.81 1.69
CA GLU A 223 3.40 -17.23 2.08
C GLU A 223 3.26 -17.45 3.59
N VAL A 224 3.91 -16.61 4.41
CA VAL A 224 3.78 -16.66 5.88
C VAL A 224 2.35 -16.35 6.31
N ALA A 225 1.71 -15.33 5.71
CA ALA A 225 0.32 -14.99 5.99
C ALA A 225 -0.66 -16.08 5.54
N ALA A 226 -0.43 -16.73 4.40
CA ALA A 226 -1.24 -17.86 3.94
C ALA A 226 -1.14 -19.06 4.89
N ARG A 227 0.08 -19.38 5.38
CA ARG A 227 0.33 -20.49 6.30
C ARG A 227 -0.46 -20.38 7.60
N TYR A 228 -0.59 -19.17 8.14
CA TYR A 228 -1.25 -18.93 9.43
C TYR A 228 -2.63 -18.27 9.29
N ALA A 229 -3.18 -18.26 8.07
CA ALA A 229 -4.44 -17.61 7.77
C ALA A 229 -5.58 -18.17 8.65
N PRO A 230 -6.44 -17.30 9.22
CA PRO A 230 -7.46 -17.75 10.16
C PRO A 230 -8.62 -18.46 9.48
N ARG A 231 -9.30 -19.33 10.23
CA ARG A 231 -10.62 -19.82 9.86
C ARG A 231 -11.68 -18.93 10.51
N LEU A 232 -12.60 -18.40 9.72
CA LEU A 232 -13.66 -17.52 10.21
C LEU A 232 -14.98 -18.30 10.27
N VAL A 233 -15.70 -18.18 11.38
CA VAL A 233 -17.03 -18.78 11.54
C VAL A 233 -17.99 -17.65 11.89
N ALA A 234 -18.76 -17.19 10.93
CA ALA A 234 -19.65 -16.05 11.10
C ALA A 234 -21.08 -16.49 11.40
N ASP A 235 -21.61 -16.03 12.52
CA ASP A 235 -23.01 -16.21 12.90
C ASP A 235 -23.92 -15.39 11.97
N THR A 236 -24.83 -16.09 11.30
CA THR A 236 -25.84 -15.51 10.41
C THR A 236 -27.24 -15.53 11.00
N THR A 237 -27.39 -15.98 12.25
CA THR A 237 -28.68 -16.11 12.93
C THR A 237 -29.32 -14.73 13.13
N ASP A 238 -30.57 -14.58 12.68
CA ASP A 238 -31.38 -13.36 12.83
C ASP A 238 -30.73 -12.07 12.28
N VAL A 239 -29.80 -12.22 11.33
CA VAL A 239 -29.08 -11.11 10.69
C VAL A 239 -28.95 -11.36 9.20
N LEU A 240 -28.60 -10.33 8.45
CA LEU A 240 -28.44 -10.46 7.00
C LEU A 240 -27.14 -11.21 6.70
N SER A 241 -27.24 -12.43 6.16
CA SER A 241 -26.08 -13.28 5.89
C SER A 241 -25.03 -12.62 4.99
N ARG A 242 -25.46 -11.89 3.95
CA ARG A 242 -24.53 -11.12 3.07
C ARG A 242 -23.69 -10.08 3.79
N ALA A 243 -24.17 -9.55 4.94
CA ALA A 243 -23.43 -8.60 5.76
C ALA A 243 -22.34 -9.28 6.59
N ARG A 244 -22.34 -10.63 6.66
CA ARG A 244 -21.37 -11.46 7.37
C ARG A 244 -20.22 -11.96 6.51
N VAL A 245 -20.20 -11.55 5.24
CA VAL A 245 -19.11 -11.89 4.33
C VAL A 245 -18.04 -10.81 4.46
N PRO A 246 -16.79 -11.17 4.85
CA PRO A 246 -15.69 -10.22 4.82
C PRO A 246 -15.32 -9.95 3.36
N LEU A 247 -15.16 -8.69 2.99
CA LEU A 247 -14.97 -8.25 1.61
C LEU A 247 -13.81 -7.26 1.50
N ALA A 248 -13.29 -7.13 0.29
CA ALA A 248 -12.42 -6.01 -0.05
C ALA A 248 -13.21 -4.70 0.13
N PHE A 249 -12.51 -3.64 0.54
CA PHE A 249 -13.11 -2.32 0.71
C PHE A 249 -13.71 -1.82 -0.62
N ASP A 250 -13.04 -2.09 -1.73
CA ASP A 250 -13.44 -1.74 -3.09
C ASP A 250 -14.24 -2.85 -3.80
N ALA A 251 -14.97 -3.68 -3.05
CA ALA A 251 -15.75 -4.77 -3.61
C ALA A 251 -16.86 -4.32 -4.58
N ASP A 252 -17.31 -3.06 -4.48
CA ASP A 252 -18.25 -2.42 -5.39
C ASP A 252 -17.60 -1.80 -6.64
N GLY A 253 -16.26 -1.83 -6.71
CA GLY A 253 -15.48 -1.38 -7.85
C GLY A 253 -14.92 0.03 -7.74
N ASP A 254 -15.07 0.70 -6.59
CA ASP A 254 -14.46 2.00 -6.32
C ASP A 254 -13.89 2.09 -4.88
N TRP A 255 -13.29 3.23 -4.52
CA TRP A 255 -12.71 3.44 -3.19
C TRP A 255 -13.52 4.45 -2.36
N ASP A 256 -14.82 4.55 -2.63
CA ASP A 256 -15.76 5.43 -1.93
C ASP A 256 -16.49 4.65 -0.81
N GLY A 257 -16.01 4.78 0.42
CA GLY A 257 -16.63 4.09 1.56
C GLY A 257 -18.05 4.55 1.89
N SER A 258 -18.57 5.61 1.26
CA SER A 258 -19.90 6.15 1.54
C SER A 258 -21.02 5.34 0.87
N ASN A 259 -20.73 4.63 -0.22
CA ASN A 259 -21.73 3.95 -1.04
C ASN A 259 -21.77 2.41 -0.86
N THR A 260 -20.75 1.83 -0.20
CA THR A 260 -20.54 0.37 -0.15
C THR A 260 -21.70 -0.38 0.52
N GLN A 261 -22.29 0.19 1.57
CA GLN A 261 -23.46 -0.38 2.23
C GLN A 261 -24.69 -0.39 1.32
N GLN A 262 -24.89 0.67 0.54
CA GLN A 262 -26.00 0.76 -0.41
C GLN A 262 -25.83 -0.26 -1.53
N TRP A 263 -24.62 -0.39 -2.08
CA TRP A 263 -24.29 -1.39 -3.08
C TRP A 263 -24.60 -2.80 -2.58
N LEU A 264 -24.13 -3.17 -1.39
CA LEU A 264 -24.37 -4.50 -0.79
C LEU A 264 -25.87 -4.79 -0.62
N GLN A 265 -26.68 -3.76 -0.39
CA GLN A 265 -28.12 -3.93 -0.21
C GLN A 265 -28.88 -4.07 -1.53
N LYS A 266 -28.53 -3.27 -2.55
CA LYS A 266 -29.37 -3.05 -3.73
C LYS A 266 -28.81 -3.67 -4.99
N ASP A 267 -27.49 -3.61 -5.17
CA ASP A 267 -26.85 -3.79 -6.47
C ASP A 267 -25.96 -5.04 -6.50
N ALA A 268 -25.45 -5.49 -5.36
CA ALA A 268 -24.66 -6.71 -5.27
C ALA A 268 -25.45 -7.95 -5.75
N ALA A 269 -24.91 -8.62 -6.76
CA ALA A 269 -25.41 -9.88 -7.30
C ALA A 269 -24.53 -11.08 -6.91
N GLU A 270 -23.25 -10.81 -6.66
CA GLU A 270 -22.22 -11.78 -6.30
C GLU A 270 -21.24 -11.13 -5.31
N LEU A 271 -20.68 -11.92 -4.41
CA LEU A 271 -19.70 -11.48 -3.42
C LEU A 271 -18.43 -12.32 -3.54
N SER A 272 -17.27 -11.66 -3.49
CA SER A 272 -15.94 -12.28 -3.52
C SER A 272 -15.27 -12.10 -2.16
N PRO A 273 -15.30 -13.11 -1.27
CA PRO A 273 -14.77 -12.99 0.08
C PRO A 273 -13.29 -12.62 0.11
N ALA A 274 -12.92 -11.68 0.97
CA ALA A 274 -11.53 -11.23 1.09
C ALA A 274 -11.18 -10.84 2.53
N VAL A 275 -9.91 -11.04 2.88
CA VAL A 275 -9.32 -10.69 4.17
C VAL A 275 -8.04 -9.90 3.91
N TYR A 276 -7.93 -8.72 4.49
CA TYR A 276 -6.72 -7.93 4.38
C TYR A 276 -5.63 -8.50 5.29
N PHE A 277 -4.38 -8.49 4.84
CA PHE A 277 -3.25 -8.88 5.68
C PHE A 277 -2.07 -7.91 5.60
N ASP A 278 -1.27 -7.86 6.66
CA ASP A 278 0.06 -7.25 6.68
C ASP A 278 0.98 -8.06 7.59
N VAL A 279 2.28 -7.98 7.33
CA VAL A 279 3.31 -8.64 8.12
C VAL A 279 4.36 -7.63 8.53
N ALA A 280 4.63 -7.55 9.83
CA ALA A 280 5.85 -6.95 10.36
C ALA A 280 6.81 -8.06 10.81
N GLU A 281 8.11 -7.85 10.58
CA GLU A 281 9.16 -8.79 10.92
C GLU A 281 10.14 -8.14 11.89
N THR A 282 10.44 -8.85 12.98
CA THR A 282 11.59 -8.58 13.85
C THR A 282 12.62 -9.69 13.70
N TYR A 283 13.78 -9.55 14.34
CA TYR A 283 14.81 -10.61 14.35
C TYR A 283 14.28 -12.00 14.74
N THR A 284 13.21 -12.07 15.54
CA THR A 284 12.75 -13.33 16.15
C THR A 284 11.31 -13.69 15.86
N HIS A 285 10.49 -12.75 15.36
CA HIS A 285 9.05 -12.97 15.22
C HIS A 285 8.49 -12.29 13.97
N TYR A 286 7.47 -12.90 13.39
CA TYR A 286 6.52 -12.26 12.51
C TYR A 286 5.25 -11.86 13.27
N PHE A 287 4.69 -10.71 12.92
CA PHE A 287 3.40 -10.22 13.40
C PHE A 287 2.48 -10.07 12.20
N ILE A 288 1.48 -10.93 12.13
CA ILE A 288 0.60 -11.02 10.96
C ILE A 288 -0.76 -10.47 11.36
N HIS A 289 -1.16 -9.34 10.80
CA HIS A 289 -2.53 -8.84 10.95
C HIS A 289 -3.42 -9.45 9.89
N TYR A 290 -4.63 -9.81 10.31
CA TYR A 290 -5.76 -10.16 9.44
C TYR A 290 -6.92 -9.24 9.78
N THR A 291 -7.36 -8.45 8.81
CA THR A 291 -8.42 -7.46 8.97
C THR A 291 -9.62 -7.85 8.15
N PHE A 292 -10.75 -7.99 8.83
CA PHE A 292 -12.04 -8.36 8.26
C PHE A 292 -12.86 -7.08 8.13
N ILE A 293 -13.13 -6.67 6.89
CA ILE A 293 -13.98 -5.51 6.59
C ILE A 293 -15.33 -6.03 6.12
N PHE A 294 -16.39 -5.51 6.72
CA PHE A 294 -17.77 -5.81 6.35
C PHE A 294 -18.42 -4.52 5.87
N PRO A 295 -18.90 -4.43 4.62
CA PRO A 295 -19.53 -3.21 4.11
C PRO A 295 -20.68 -2.70 4.96
N TRP A 296 -21.33 -3.61 5.70
CA TRP A 296 -22.39 -3.25 6.61
C TRP A 296 -22.31 -4.04 7.91
N GLY A 297 -21.98 -3.37 9.01
CA GLY A 297 -22.09 -3.87 10.37
C GLY A 297 -23.54 -3.97 10.88
N GLN A 298 -24.42 -4.67 10.16
CA GLN A 298 -25.83 -4.78 10.53
C GLN A 298 -26.01 -5.53 11.85
N THR A 299 -26.72 -4.94 12.80
CA THR A 299 -27.12 -5.61 14.05
C THR A 299 -28.59 -5.30 14.36
N SER A 300 -29.18 -6.02 15.30
CA SER A 300 -30.53 -5.74 15.81
C SER A 300 -30.59 -4.44 16.62
N ASP A 301 -29.49 -4.02 17.23
CA ASP A 301 -29.34 -2.72 17.86
C ASP A 301 -28.88 -1.69 16.81
N THR A 302 -29.80 -0.82 16.39
CA THR A 302 -29.51 0.18 15.36
C THR A 302 -28.50 1.23 15.81
N ALA A 303 -28.28 1.41 17.13
CA ALA A 303 -27.22 2.29 17.62
C ALA A 303 -25.82 1.71 17.38
N LEU A 304 -25.71 0.39 17.22
CA LEU A 304 -24.47 -0.32 16.92
C LEU A 304 -24.32 -0.65 15.43
N ALA A 305 -25.26 -0.24 14.58
CA ALA A 305 -25.14 -0.38 13.13
C ALA A 305 -24.13 0.65 12.57
N ARG A 306 -23.31 0.21 11.62
CA ARG A 306 -22.25 1.01 10.97
C ARG A 306 -22.00 0.52 9.55
N ALA A 307 -21.55 1.37 8.65
CA ALA A 307 -20.91 0.94 7.40
C ALA A 307 -19.44 0.60 7.66
N ASN A 308 -18.85 -0.21 6.78
CA ASN A 308 -17.42 -0.56 6.83
C ASN A 308 -16.97 -1.03 8.22
N ALA A 309 -17.75 -1.94 8.81
CA ALA A 309 -17.44 -2.51 10.11
C ALA A 309 -16.14 -3.31 10.04
N VAL A 310 -15.33 -3.22 11.10
CA VAL A 310 -14.04 -3.89 11.16
C VAL A 310 -13.95 -4.80 12.38
N SER A 311 -13.35 -5.96 12.19
CA SER A 311 -12.81 -6.82 13.24
C SER A 311 -11.52 -7.44 12.73
N GLY A 312 -10.72 -8.03 13.61
CA GLY A 312 -9.53 -8.71 13.13
C GLY A 312 -8.84 -9.55 14.17
N LEU A 313 -7.67 -10.01 13.74
CA LEU A 313 -6.78 -10.90 14.45
C LEU A 313 -5.33 -10.52 14.12
N MET A 314 -4.48 -10.40 15.13
CA MET A 314 -3.04 -10.44 14.96
C MET A 314 -2.51 -11.80 15.44
N VAL A 315 -1.80 -12.54 14.58
CA VAL A 315 -1.07 -13.75 14.96
C VAL A 315 0.41 -13.39 15.15
N THR A 316 0.96 -13.70 16.31
CA THR A 316 2.40 -13.61 16.56
C THR A 316 3.03 -14.98 16.33
N VAL A 317 4.02 -15.03 15.45
CA VAL A 317 4.71 -16.24 15.04
C VAL A 317 6.17 -16.13 15.45
N ALA A 318 6.66 -17.12 16.19
CA ALA A 318 8.10 -17.25 16.45
C ALA A 318 8.78 -17.79 15.20
N LYS A 319 9.85 -17.14 14.75
CA LYS A 319 10.71 -17.63 13.67
C LYS A 319 11.39 -18.93 14.09
N ALA A 320 11.77 -19.74 13.10
CA ALA A 320 12.53 -20.95 13.35
C ALA A 320 13.87 -20.64 14.03
N THR A 321 14.30 -21.54 14.92
CA THR A 321 15.65 -21.60 15.50
C THR A 321 16.24 -22.97 15.22
N ASP A 322 17.50 -23.20 15.58
CA ASP A 322 18.16 -24.49 15.42
C ASP A 322 17.38 -25.65 16.08
N ASP A 323 16.69 -25.36 17.20
CA ASP A 323 16.00 -26.36 18.01
C ASP A 323 14.46 -26.33 17.87
N THR A 324 13.88 -25.27 17.33
CA THR A 324 12.42 -25.11 17.26
C THR A 324 11.95 -24.63 15.88
N PRO A 325 11.00 -25.32 15.23
CA PRO A 325 10.45 -24.84 13.97
C PRO A 325 9.65 -23.55 14.15
N GLU A 326 9.48 -22.81 13.06
CA GLU A 326 8.59 -21.65 12.99
C GLU A 326 7.17 -22.04 13.37
N ARG A 327 6.55 -21.27 14.27
CA ARG A 327 5.27 -21.68 14.87
C ARG A 327 4.50 -20.51 15.52
N PRO A 328 3.15 -20.55 15.54
CA PRO A 328 2.34 -19.48 16.11
C PRO A 328 2.34 -19.56 17.64
N ILE A 329 2.60 -18.44 18.32
CA ILE A 329 2.77 -18.40 19.78
C ILE A 329 1.78 -17.51 20.52
N ALA A 330 1.08 -16.62 19.80
CA ALA A 330 0.02 -15.82 20.38
C ALA A 330 -0.98 -15.34 19.32
N ALA A 331 -2.20 -15.07 19.78
CA ALA A 331 -3.28 -14.51 18.98
C ALA A 331 -3.90 -13.33 19.74
N THR A 332 -4.02 -12.19 19.07
CA THR A 332 -4.74 -11.01 19.59
C THR A 332 -5.94 -10.73 18.70
N THR A 333 -7.15 -11.00 19.18
CA THR A 333 -8.37 -10.61 18.47
C THR A 333 -8.76 -9.20 18.88
N TYR A 334 -9.21 -8.41 17.91
CA TYR A 334 -9.62 -7.02 18.14
C TYR A 334 -10.94 -6.71 17.44
N TRP A 335 -11.82 -6.02 18.16
CA TRP A 335 -13.15 -5.65 17.71
C TRP A 335 -13.73 -4.58 18.63
N ARG A 336 -14.94 -4.14 18.33
CA ARG A 336 -15.68 -3.20 19.17
C ARG A 336 -16.75 -3.90 19.99
N GLN A 337 -16.82 -3.57 21.29
CA GLN A 337 -17.86 -4.02 22.19
C GLN A 337 -18.61 -2.83 22.80
N GLY A 338 -19.92 -2.68 22.53
CA GLY A 338 -20.72 -1.57 23.07
C GLY A 338 -20.21 -0.21 22.58
N THR A 339 -19.76 0.67 23.48
CA THR A 339 -19.10 1.96 23.16
C THR A 339 -17.58 1.92 23.43
N GLY A 340 -16.96 0.74 23.38
CA GLY A 340 -15.55 0.55 23.67
C GLY A 340 -14.86 -0.37 22.67
N GLU A 341 -13.54 -0.34 22.69
CA GLU A 341 -12.67 -1.16 21.85
C GLU A 341 -12.03 -2.26 22.70
N THR A 342 -12.12 -3.51 22.23
CA THR A 342 -11.63 -4.67 22.98
C THR A 342 -10.59 -5.41 22.17
N ASN A 343 -9.47 -5.70 22.83
CA ASN A 343 -8.45 -6.61 22.33
C ASN A 343 -8.33 -7.77 23.33
N GLN A 344 -8.64 -8.99 22.90
CA GLN A 344 -8.39 -10.20 23.68
C GLN A 344 -7.11 -10.85 23.22
N VAL A 345 -6.37 -11.42 24.16
CA VAL A 345 -4.96 -11.78 23.99
C VAL A 345 -4.75 -13.19 24.51
N PHE A 346 -4.37 -14.10 23.63
CA PHE A 346 -4.17 -15.51 23.94
C PHE A 346 -2.71 -15.87 23.66
N ALA A 347 -2.09 -16.60 24.58
CA ALA A 347 -0.72 -17.06 24.42
C ALA A 347 -0.63 -18.59 24.46
N THR A 348 0.43 -19.14 23.87
CA THR A 348 0.77 -20.54 24.01
C THR A 348 1.70 -20.76 25.20
N THR A 349 1.57 -21.92 25.86
CA THR A 349 2.41 -22.32 26.98
C THR A 349 3.87 -22.44 26.55
N GLU A 350 4.07 -22.88 25.30
CA GLU A 350 5.35 -23.09 24.66
C GLU A 350 5.96 -21.79 24.13
N GLY A 351 5.17 -20.71 24.03
CA GLY A 351 5.58 -19.45 23.41
C GLY A 351 6.55 -18.60 24.24
N GLY A 352 6.65 -18.86 25.55
CA GLY A 352 7.57 -18.15 26.44
C GLY A 352 7.25 -16.66 26.66
N LEU A 353 6.10 -16.19 26.17
CA LEU A 353 5.65 -14.80 26.33
C LEU A 353 5.11 -14.51 27.74
N VAL A 354 4.69 -15.54 28.46
CA VAL A 354 4.02 -15.42 29.76
C VAL A 354 4.79 -16.23 30.81
N GLY A 355 5.07 -15.62 31.97
CA GLY A 355 5.74 -16.27 33.09
C GLY A 355 4.85 -17.30 33.81
N PRO A 356 5.44 -18.18 34.65
CA PRO A 356 4.68 -19.15 35.44
C PRO A 356 3.66 -18.48 36.38
N GLN A 357 2.49 -19.08 36.56
CA GLN A 357 1.40 -18.54 37.39
C GLN A 357 1.82 -18.37 38.86
N GLY A 358 2.25 -17.18 39.25
CA GLY A 358 2.52 -16.87 40.66
C GLY A 358 1.26 -16.58 41.48
N LYS A 359 0.18 -16.09 40.86
CA LYS A 359 -1.01 -15.54 41.57
C LYS A 359 -2.38 -15.78 40.92
N GLY A 360 -2.49 -16.72 39.96
CA GLY A 360 -3.77 -17.04 39.32
C GLY A 360 -4.34 -15.95 38.41
N GLN A 361 -3.53 -14.96 38.01
CA GLN A 361 -3.85 -13.96 36.99
C GLN A 361 -2.62 -13.80 36.10
N TYR A 362 -2.78 -13.92 34.77
CA TYR A 362 -1.73 -13.68 33.78
C TYR A 362 -1.60 -12.19 33.41
N GLY A 363 -1.92 -11.30 34.37
CA GLY A 363 -2.03 -9.86 34.11
C GLY A 363 -3.08 -9.56 33.04
N ASP A 364 -2.60 -9.20 31.85
CA ASP A 364 -3.33 -8.65 30.71
C ASP A 364 -3.64 -9.66 29.60
N VAL A 365 -3.06 -10.86 29.72
CA VAL A 365 -3.34 -12.00 28.85
C VAL A 365 -4.67 -12.61 29.26
N THR A 366 -5.54 -12.80 28.28
CA THR A 366 -6.88 -13.37 28.44
C THR A 366 -6.80 -14.81 28.90
N GLU A 367 -6.04 -15.65 28.20
CA GLU A 367 -5.79 -17.03 28.60
C GLU A 367 -4.53 -17.62 27.95
N VAL A 368 -4.01 -18.69 28.54
CA VAL A 368 -2.85 -19.43 28.04
C VAL A 368 -3.25 -20.87 27.80
N TYR A 369 -2.95 -21.38 26.60
CA TYR A 369 -3.28 -22.74 26.17
C TYR A 369 -2.05 -23.49 25.65
N ALA A 370 -2.16 -24.81 25.45
CA ALA A 370 -1.18 -25.53 24.65
C ALA A 370 -1.27 -25.08 23.18
N GLN A 371 -0.17 -25.08 22.46
CA GLN A 371 -0.11 -24.57 21.08
C GLN A 371 -1.13 -25.25 20.15
N ASP A 372 -1.15 -26.58 20.10
CA ASP A 372 -2.08 -27.34 19.23
C ASP A 372 -3.54 -27.13 19.60
N THR A 373 -3.80 -26.70 20.85
CA THR A 373 -5.12 -26.35 21.35
C THR A 373 -5.51 -24.91 21.03
N LEU A 374 -4.57 -23.99 20.81
CA LEU A 374 -4.91 -22.63 20.40
C LEU A 374 -4.97 -22.51 18.86
N PHE A 375 -4.04 -23.21 18.20
CA PHE A 375 -3.81 -23.21 16.76
C PHE A 375 -3.92 -24.63 16.18
N PRO A 376 -5.10 -25.26 16.19
CA PRO A 376 -5.27 -26.57 15.59
C PRO A 376 -4.89 -26.52 14.10
N GLY A 377 -3.96 -27.39 13.70
CA GLY A 377 -3.41 -27.39 12.34
C GLY A 377 -2.59 -26.14 11.99
N GLY A 378 -2.19 -25.33 12.97
CA GLY A 378 -1.49 -24.06 12.76
C GLY A 378 -2.40 -22.84 12.62
N HIS A 379 -3.72 -23.01 12.62
CA HIS A 379 -4.67 -21.94 12.34
C HIS A 379 -5.44 -21.48 13.58
N PHE A 380 -5.63 -20.17 13.74
CA PHE A 380 -6.56 -19.65 14.72
C PHE A 380 -7.97 -19.59 14.13
N SER A 381 -8.95 -20.10 14.87
CA SER A 381 -10.36 -19.98 14.49
C SER A 381 -11.03 -18.80 15.20
N VAL A 382 -11.55 -17.85 14.42
CA VAL A 382 -12.31 -16.68 14.88
C VAL A 382 -13.79 -16.94 14.68
N TYR A 383 -14.57 -16.82 15.74
CA TYR A 383 -16.03 -16.86 15.71
C TYR A 383 -16.56 -15.43 15.73
N LEU A 384 -17.25 -15.03 14.66
CA LEU A 384 -17.82 -13.69 14.53
C LEU A 384 -19.28 -13.72 14.99
N SER A 385 -19.59 -12.94 16.01
CA SER A 385 -20.96 -12.83 16.52
C SER A 385 -21.87 -11.97 15.61
N PRO A 386 -23.19 -11.94 15.88
CA PRO A 386 -24.11 -11.01 15.22
C PRO A 386 -23.77 -9.52 15.42
N THR A 387 -22.96 -9.17 16.41
CA THR A 387 -22.49 -7.81 16.67
C THR A 387 -21.04 -7.58 16.20
N TYR A 388 -20.45 -8.55 15.50
CA TYR A 388 -19.08 -8.57 14.96
C TYR A 388 -18.01 -8.60 16.05
N GLU A 389 -18.22 -9.34 17.13
CA GLU A 389 -17.13 -9.66 18.04
C GLU A 389 -16.27 -10.79 17.46
N SER A 390 -14.94 -10.63 17.40
CA SER A 390 -13.99 -11.66 16.99
C SER A 390 -13.63 -12.60 18.15
N CYS A 391 -14.60 -13.40 18.55
CA CYS A 391 -14.46 -14.38 19.62
C CYS A 391 -13.46 -15.48 19.28
N ALA A 392 -12.68 -15.92 20.26
CA ALA A 392 -11.89 -17.14 20.11
C ALA A 392 -12.79 -18.39 20.07
N TRP A 393 -12.43 -19.37 19.23
CA TRP A 393 -13.17 -20.63 19.14
C TRP A 393 -13.23 -21.40 20.45
N ILE A 394 -12.14 -21.37 21.22
CA ILE A 394 -11.96 -22.12 22.47
C ILE A 394 -12.82 -21.59 23.61
N HIS A 395 -13.43 -20.42 23.44
CA HIS A 395 -14.37 -19.86 24.40
C HIS A 395 -15.67 -20.69 24.43
N THR A 396 -15.82 -21.59 25.40
CA THR A 396 -16.97 -22.51 25.51
C THR A 396 -17.97 -22.12 26.59
N THR A 397 -17.56 -21.43 27.64
CA THR A 397 -18.43 -21.01 28.73
C THR A 397 -18.72 -19.50 28.65
N ASN A 398 -19.78 -19.04 29.32
CA ASN A 398 -19.97 -17.61 29.57
C ASN A 398 -19.67 -17.35 31.06
N PRO A 399 -18.47 -16.89 31.45
CA PRO A 399 -18.24 -16.51 32.84
C PRO A 399 -17.91 -15.02 32.93
N GLY A 400 -18.33 -14.37 34.01
CA GLY A 400 -18.26 -12.91 34.21
C GLY A 400 -16.90 -12.21 34.00
N ALA A 401 -15.78 -12.90 33.75
CA ALA A 401 -14.49 -12.32 33.34
C ALA A 401 -14.33 -12.14 31.81
N PHE A 402 -15.17 -12.79 31.00
CA PHE A 402 -15.13 -12.83 29.53
C PHE A 402 -16.44 -12.37 28.89
N ALA A 403 -17.22 -11.55 29.61
CA ALA A 403 -18.57 -11.10 29.25
C ALA A 403 -18.66 -10.32 27.91
N THR A 404 -17.55 -10.16 27.20
CA THR A 404 -17.43 -9.43 25.94
C THR A 404 -17.61 -10.31 24.71
N CYS A 405 -17.36 -11.61 24.82
CA CYS A 405 -17.66 -12.58 23.78
C CYS A 405 -18.98 -13.30 24.09
N VAL A 406 -20.03 -13.01 23.32
CA VAL A 406 -21.39 -13.52 23.58
C VAL A 406 -21.60 -14.97 23.08
N LEU A 407 -20.67 -15.51 22.29
CA LEU A 407 -20.77 -16.84 21.68
C LEU A 407 -20.28 -17.93 22.63
N ASN A 408 -21.18 -18.43 23.47
CA ASN A 408 -20.95 -19.64 24.28
C ASN A 408 -21.25 -20.93 23.47
N GLU A 409 -20.91 -22.09 24.04
CA GLU A 409 -21.08 -23.39 23.39
C GLU A 409 -22.53 -23.67 22.97
N GLY A 410 -23.52 -23.27 23.78
CA GLY A 410 -24.94 -23.43 23.45
C GLY A 410 -25.33 -22.64 22.20
N VAL A 411 -24.90 -21.38 22.09
CA VAL A 411 -25.14 -20.54 20.90
C VAL A 411 -24.43 -21.12 19.68
N LYS A 412 -23.14 -21.48 19.82
CA LYS A 412 -22.33 -22.07 18.74
C LYS A 412 -22.93 -23.37 18.19
N ALA A 413 -23.65 -24.14 19.01
CA ALA A 413 -24.28 -25.39 18.62
C ALA A 413 -25.58 -25.21 17.82
N THR A 414 -26.27 -24.07 17.97
CA THR A 414 -27.58 -23.83 17.34
C THR A 414 -27.56 -22.73 16.27
N MET A 415 -26.47 -21.96 16.16
CA MET A 415 -26.38 -20.86 15.19
C MET A 415 -26.31 -21.37 13.75
N THR A 416 -26.97 -20.68 12.83
CA THR A 416 -26.67 -20.77 11.40
C THR A 416 -25.36 -20.04 11.12
N ARG A 417 -24.54 -20.56 10.20
CA ARG A 417 -23.20 -20.01 10.02
C ARG A 417 -22.66 -20.13 8.61
N LEU A 418 -21.91 -19.10 8.23
CA LEU A 418 -20.97 -19.19 7.12
C LEU A 418 -19.58 -19.45 7.69
N ILE A 419 -18.82 -20.27 6.99
CA ILE A 419 -17.46 -20.65 7.36
C ILE A 419 -16.56 -20.19 6.24
N PHE A 420 -15.47 -19.51 6.58
CA PHE A 420 -14.50 -19.01 5.61
C PHE A 420 -13.09 -19.51 5.94
N ALA A 421 -12.33 -19.87 4.93
CA ALA A 421 -10.93 -20.27 5.02
C ALA A 421 -10.14 -19.68 3.85
N HIS A 422 -8.84 -19.44 4.03
CA HIS A 422 -8.03 -18.95 2.92
C HIS A 422 -7.95 -20.03 1.84
N ASP A 423 -8.17 -19.62 0.59
CA ASP A 423 -8.02 -20.47 -0.57
C ASP A 423 -6.93 -19.91 -1.50
N PRO A 424 -5.84 -20.66 -1.75
CA PRO A 424 -4.76 -20.21 -2.63
C PRO A 424 -5.15 -20.18 -4.11
N GLU A 425 -6.23 -20.86 -4.51
CA GLU A 425 -6.73 -20.88 -5.89
C GLU A 425 -7.62 -19.66 -6.20
N GLY A 426 -8.09 -18.97 -5.16
CA GLY A 426 -8.90 -17.77 -5.25
C GLY A 426 -10.17 -17.85 -4.41
N PRO A 427 -10.92 -16.74 -4.27
CA PRO A 427 -12.10 -16.69 -3.44
C PRO A 427 -13.27 -17.47 -4.06
N THR A 428 -14.04 -18.19 -3.23
CA THR A 428 -15.28 -18.82 -3.67
C THR A 428 -16.36 -17.75 -3.83
N LEU A 429 -16.84 -17.56 -5.06
CA LEU A 429 -17.89 -16.59 -5.37
C LEU A 429 -19.23 -16.99 -4.75
N ILE A 430 -19.82 -16.08 -3.98
CA ILE A 430 -21.14 -16.27 -3.38
C ILE A 430 -22.16 -15.57 -4.26
N SER A 431 -23.01 -16.33 -4.94
CA SER A 431 -24.05 -15.80 -5.83
C SER A 431 -25.40 -15.65 -5.13
N LYS A 432 -26.16 -14.61 -5.49
CA LYS A 432 -27.53 -14.39 -5.02
C LYS A 432 -28.56 -15.18 -5.85
N VAL A 433 -28.66 -16.49 -5.63
CA VAL A 433 -29.64 -17.35 -6.31
C VAL A 433 -30.81 -17.66 -5.37
N ASN A 434 -31.99 -17.07 -5.63
CA ASN A 434 -33.19 -17.18 -4.78
C ASN A 434 -33.01 -16.70 -3.32
N GLY A 435 -32.00 -15.88 -3.07
CA GLY A 435 -31.62 -15.42 -1.73
C GLY A 435 -30.10 -15.35 -1.62
N TRP A 436 -29.61 -14.92 -0.47
CA TRP A 436 -28.21 -15.10 -0.09
C TRP A 436 -28.12 -16.33 0.80
N PRO A 437 -27.13 -17.22 0.62
CA PRO A 437 -26.95 -18.36 1.49
C PRO A 437 -26.77 -17.88 2.92
N SER A 438 -27.37 -18.60 3.87
CA SER A 438 -27.31 -18.28 5.29
C SER A 438 -26.50 -19.30 6.07
N ASP A 439 -26.39 -20.52 5.56
CA ASP A 439 -25.62 -21.60 6.15
C ASP A 439 -24.68 -22.25 5.14
N ILE A 440 -23.51 -22.68 5.62
CA ILE A 440 -22.51 -23.37 4.80
C ILE A 440 -23.08 -24.64 4.12
N SER A 441 -24.06 -25.30 4.75
CA SER A 441 -24.71 -26.48 4.16
C SER A 441 -25.53 -26.22 2.90
N GLU A 442 -25.81 -24.94 2.58
CA GLU A 442 -26.47 -24.54 1.33
C GLU A 442 -25.49 -24.48 0.14
N LEU A 443 -24.18 -24.55 0.40
CA LEU A 443 -23.13 -24.36 -0.60
C LEU A 443 -22.46 -25.68 -0.98
N VAL A 444 -22.19 -25.80 -2.28
CA VAL A 444 -21.48 -26.94 -2.87
C VAL A 444 -20.32 -26.44 -3.73
N ASP A 445 -19.32 -27.30 -3.92
CA ASP A 445 -18.24 -27.07 -4.87
C ASP A 445 -18.68 -27.29 -6.33
N GLU A 446 -17.75 -27.12 -7.28
CA GLU A 446 -17.99 -27.32 -8.71
C GLU A 446 -18.43 -28.75 -9.10
N ASN A 447 -18.27 -29.72 -8.19
CA ASN A 447 -18.63 -31.14 -8.35
C ASN A 447 -19.88 -31.53 -7.53
N ASP A 448 -20.70 -30.54 -7.13
CA ASP A 448 -21.89 -30.69 -6.30
C ASP A 448 -21.63 -31.36 -4.93
N GLN A 449 -20.39 -31.29 -4.40
CA GLN A 449 -20.08 -31.79 -3.06
C GLN A 449 -20.27 -30.69 -2.01
N PRO A 450 -20.76 -31.02 -0.79
CA PRO A 450 -20.91 -30.04 0.28
C PRO A 450 -19.61 -29.33 0.60
N LEU A 451 -19.65 -28.00 0.65
CA LEU A 451 -18.48 -27.19 0.93
C LEU A 451 -18.16 -27.17 2.43
N GLU A 452 -16.88 -27.33 2.81
CA GLU A 452 -16.46 -27.27 4.23
C GLU A 452 -16.22 -25.83 4.71
N ALA A 453 -15.80 -24.95 3.80
CA ALA A 453 -15.59 -23.53 4.00
C ALA A 453 -15.58 -22.78 2.66
N ILE A 454 -16.03 -21.53 2.68
CA ILE A 454 -15.96 -20.59 1.56
C ILE A 454 -14.54 -20.03 1.49
N GLY A 455 -13.89 -20.18 0.33
CA GLY A 455 -12.57 -19.63 0.07
C GLY A 455 -12.57 -18.10 0.12
N TYR A 456 -11.61 -17.51 0.83
CA TYR A 456 -11.33 -16.08 0.77
C TYR A 456 -9.92 -15.79 0.23
N GLU A 457 -9.79 -14.66 -0.46
CA GLU A 457 -8.51 -14.12 -0.91
C GLU A 457 -7.81 -13.34 0.20
N LEU A 458 -6.49 -13.43 0.26
CA LEU A 458 -5.65 -12.57 1.10
C LEU A 458 -5.23 -11.33 0.32
N VAL A 459 -5.72 -10.16 0.76
CA VAL A 459 -5.43 -8.87 0.11
C VAL A 459 -4.32 -8.14 0.86
N PRO A 460 -3.18 -7.81 0.24
CA PRO A 460 -2.07 -7.15 0.93
C PRO A 460 -2.45 -5.71 1.28
N THR A 461 -2.37 -5.34 2.56
CA THR A 461 -2.83 -4.05 3.09
C THR A 461 -1.95 -2.88 2.63
N LEU A 462 -0.65 -3.11 2.46
CA LEU A 462 0.31 -2.07 2.07
C LEU A 462 -0.02 -1.40 0.72
N PRO A 463 -0.10 -2.12 -0.42
CA PRO A 463 -0.42 -1.51 -1.71
C PRO A 463 -1.92 -1.12 -1.85
N SER A 464 -2.79 -1.63 -0.98
CA SER A 464 -4.23 -1.38 -1.03
C SER A 464 -4.65 -0.22 -0.11
N LEU A 465 -5.04 -0.52 1.13
CA LEU A 465 -5.55 0.43 2.11
C LEU A 465 -4.49 1.45 2.54
N TRP A 466 -3.27 0.99 2.86
CA TRP A 466 -2.23 1.86 3.39
C TRP A 466 -1.70 2.87 2.37
N ALA A 467 -1.58 2.48 1.10
CA ALA A 467 -1.24 3.41 0.02
C ALA A 467 -2.25 4.56 -0.09
N ARG A 468 -3.50 4.32 0.31
CA ARG A 468 -4.61 5.27 0.31
C ARG A 468 -4.77 6.06 1.60
N ARG A 469 -3.81 6.00 2.54
CA ARG A 469 -3.89 6.70 3.85
C ARG A 469 -4.08 8.22 3.79
N THR A 470 -3.89 8.86 2.64
CA THR A 470 -4.20 10.28 2.46
C THR A 470 -5.60 10.56 1.94
N GLN A 471 -6.39 9.55 1.59
CA GLN A 471 -7.77 9.66 1.13
C GLN A 471 -8.70 9.82 2.33
N VAL A 472 -8.64 11.00 2.95
CA VAL A 472 -9.43 11.36 4.12
C VAL A 472 -10.43 12.45 3.74
N GLY A 473 -11.72 12.20 3.95
CA GLY A 473 -12.81 13.12 3.68
C GLY A 473 -14.11 12.40 3.30
N ASP A 474 -15.07 13.18 2.83
CA ASP A 474 -16.34 12.64 2.32
C ASP A 474 -16.11 11.90 1.00
N ALA A 475 -16.82 10.78 0.83
CA ALA A 475 -16.73 9.94 -0.37
C ALA A 475 -15.32 9.42 -0.70
N LEU A 476 -14.52 9.16 0.35
CA LEU A 476 -13.17 8.60 0.27
C LEU A 476 -13.08 7.34 1.15
N VAL A 477 -11.86 6.82 1.35
CA VAL A 477 -11.62 5.62 2.17
C VAL A 477 -11.81 5.92 3.65
N TYR A 478 -11.22 7.02 4.13
CA TYR A 478 -11.19 7.37 5.54
C TYR A 478 -11.95 8.67 5.82
N SER A 479 -12.54 8.81 7.00
CA SER A 479 -13.29 10.02 7.38
C SER A 479 -12.50 10.97 8.28
N SER A 480 -11.53 10.46 9.04
CA SER A 480 -10.76 11.27 9.98
C SER A 480 -9.31 10.79 10.14
N THR A 481 -8.51 11.60 10.82
CA THR A 481 -7.13 11.31 11.20
C THR A 481 -6.90 11.47 12.70
N PHE A 482 -5.87 10.81 13.22
CA PHE A 482 -5.35 11.02 14.56
C PHE A 482 -3.83 11.23 14.52
N ASP A 483 -3.29 11.88 15.55
CA ASP A 483 -1.86 12.02 15.73
C ASP A 483 -1.35 10.80 16.49
N TYR A 484 -0.53 9.98 15.83
CA TYR A 484 0.11 8.83 16.44
C TYR A 484 1.30 9.29 17.29
N ALA A 485 1.25 8.98 18.58
CA ALA A 485 2.30 9.30 19.53
C ALA A 485 2.69 8.04 20.32
N THR A 486 3.99 7.74 20.34
CA THR A 486 4.53 6.52 20.96
C THR A 486 5.64 6.87 21.97
N GLU A 487 6.43 5.89 22.39
CA GLU A 487 7.63 6.14 23.20
C GLU A 487 8.74 6.70 22.29
N ALA A 488 9.57 7.62 22.81
CA ALA A 488 10.61 8.27 22.02
C ALA A 488 11.58 7.23 21.38
N GLY A 489 11.85 7.38 20.09
CA GLY A 489 12.71 6.46 19.33
C GLY A 489 12.00 5.18 18.85
N ARG A 490 10.68 5.06 19.05
CA ARG A 490 9.88 4.00 18.44
C ARG A 490 9.38 4.41 17.04
N PRO A 491 9.09 3.43 16.17
CA PRO A 491 8.72 3.71 14.79
C PRO A 491 7.43 4.54 14.67
N GLY A 492 7.35 5.40 13.66
CA GLY A 492 6.15 6.17 13.33
C GLY A 492 5.82 7.34 14.27
N ASP A 493 6.60 7.61 15.33
CA ASP A 493 6.29 8.65 16.31
C ASP A 493 6.05 10.05 15.68
N GLY A 494 4.93 10.68 16.04
CA GLY A 494 4.53 11.99 15.54
C GLY A 494 3.83 11.98 14.17
N SER A 495 3.56 10.80 13.59
CA SER A 495 2.86 10.69 12.31
C SER A 495 1.37 11.01 12.42
N LYS A 496 0.81 11.61 11.39
CA LYS A 496 -0.64 11.82 11.26
C LYS A 496 -1.25 10.70 10.41
N LEU A 497 -2.07 9.86 11.03
CA LEU A 497 -2.58 8.62 10.41
C LEU A 497 -4.10 8.62 10.28
N PRO A 498 -4.67 7.85 9.33
CA PRO A 498 -6.12 7.61 9.29
C PRO A 498 -6.62 6.98 10.57
N ASP A 499 -7.73 7.50 11.09
CA ASP A 499 -8.30 7.07 12.37
C ASP A 499 -9.45 6.09 12.20
N LYS A 500 -10.33 6.31 11.20
CA LYS A 500 -11.44 5.42 10.86
C LYS A 500 -11.85 5.52 9.39
N PHE A 501 -12.47 4.45 8.88
CA PHE A 501 -13.13 4.40 7.58
C PHE A 501 -14.35 5.34 7.53
N VAL A 502 -14.80 5.69 6.34
CA VAL A 502 -16.09 6.39 6.17
C VAL A 502 -17.23 5.50 6.66
N ASP A 503 -18.15 6.05 7.45
CA ASP A 503 -19.33 5.35 7.95
C ASP A 503 -20.62 6.07 7.50
N SER A 504 -21.23 5.60 6.42
CA SER A 504 -22.49 6.17 5.90
C SER A 504 -23.74 5.79 6.69
N VAL A 505 -23.64 4.93 7.71
CA VAL A 505 -24.77 4.49 8.53
C VAL A 505 -24.84 5.24 9.85
N ASN A 506 -23.72 5.38 10.57
CA ASN A 506 -23.67 6.07 11.85
C ASN A 506 -22.33 6.79 12.10
N ASP A 507 -22.08 7.86 11.34
CA ASP A 507 -20.83 8.62 11.45
C ASP A 507 -20.64 9.38 12.78
N THR A 508 -21.67 9.45 13.64
CA THR A 508 -21.60 10.18 14.91
C THR A 508 -20.71 9.50 15.96
N ASP A 509 -20.35 8.23 15.73
CA ASP A 509 -19.52 7.46 16.64
C ASP A 509 -18.07 7.38 16.11
N ALA A 510 -17.15 7.98 16.86
CA ALA A 510 -15.74 8.10 16.49
C ALA A 510 -14.93 6.79 16.63
N GLN A 511 -15.54 5.67 17.01
CA GLN A 511 -14.83 4.43 17.37
C GLN A 511 -15.16 3.22 16.48
N PHE A 512 -16.09 3.32 15.52
CA PHE A 512 -16.30 2.24 14.54
C PHE A 512 -15.34 2.34 13.35
N GLY A 513 -15.10 1.21 12.68
CA GLY A 513 -14.44 1.20 11.37
C GLY A 513 -12.95 1.55 11.40
N ARG A 514 -12.21 1.14 12.45
CA ARG A 514 -10.77 1.46 12.53
C ARG A 514 -9.91 0.54 11.66
N PRO A 515 -8.95 1.07 10.91
CA PRO A 515 -7.88 0.26 10.32
C PRO A 515 -6.91 -0.26 11.40
N PRO A 516 -6.09 -1.29 11.12
CA PRO A 516 -5.16 -1.93 12.06
C PRO A 516 -4.30 -0.96 12.88
N TRP A 517 -3.74 0.05 12.22
CA TRP A 517 -2.87 1.06 12.80
C TRP A 517 -3.59 2.12 13.66
N ALA A 518 -4.92 2.11 13.73
CA ALA A 518 -5.69 3.06 14.53
C ALA A 518 -6.35 2.43 15.76
N TRP A 519 -6.32 1.09 15.89
CA TRP A 519 -6.96 0.39 17.00
C TRP A 519 -6.41 0.81 18.36
N ARG A 520 -7.31 0.93 19.32
CA ARG A 520 -7.02 1.29 20.71
C ARG A 520 -7.43 0.15 21.62
N HIS A 521 -6.91 0.17 22.84
CA HIS A 521 -7.42 -0.69 23.89
C HIS A 521 -8.23 0.16 24.87
N GLU A 522 -9.51 0.35 24.56
CA GLU A 522 -10.47 1.13 25.36
C GLU A 522 -11.65 0.23 25.79
N PRO A 523 -11.41 -0.81 26.61
CA PRO A 523 -12.48 -1.74 26.95
C PRO A 523 -13.56 -1.04 27.77
N THR A 524 -14.81 -1.49 27.65
CA THR A 524 -15.96 -0.96 28.42
C THR A 524 -15.75 -1.01 29.95
N SER A 525 -14.80 -1.83 30.43
CA SER A 525 -14.38 -1.90 31.83
C SER A 525 -13.53 -0.70 32.30
N GLY A 526 -13.00 0.13 31.39
CA GLY A 526 -12.17 1.30 31.68
C GLY A 526 -10.70 1.01 31.99
N LYS A 527 -10.24 -0.25 31.91
CA LYS A 527 -8.83 -0.61 32.17
C LYS A 527 -7.98 -0.49 30.89
N LEU A 528 -7.15 0.56 30.79
CA LEU A 528 -6.37 0.87 29.58
C LEU A 528 -4.96 0.22 29.54
N PHE A 529 -4.51 -0.36 30.65
CA PHE A 529 -3.25 -1.13 30.74
C PHE A 529 -1.97 -0.48 30.16
N GLY A 530 -1.96 0.84 29.98
CA GLY A 530 -0.80 1.57 29.45
C GLY A 530 -0.52 1.33 27.96
N ILE A 531 -1.43 0.69 27.22
CA ILE A 531 -1.34 0.53 25.76
C ILE A 531 -1.77 1.83 25.09
N LYS A 532 -1.01 2.29 24.09
CA LYS A 532 -1.35 3.49 23.31
C LYS A 532 -2.10 3.14 22.03
N ALA A 533 -2.89 4.10 21.54
CA ALA A 533 -3.57 4.00 20.26
C ALA A 533 -2.58 3.71 19.13
N GLY A 534 -2.95 2.77 18.25
CA GLY A 534 -2.18 2.39 17.08
C GLY A 534 -0.99 1.47 17.33
N TRP A 535 -0.62 1.17 18.59
CA TRP A 535 0.46 0.22 18.88
C TRP A 535 0.21 -1.16 18.28
N LEU A 536 -1.04 -1.62 18.23
CA LEU A 536 -1.37 -2.91 17.65
C LEU A 536 -0.84 -3.04 16.21
N GLY A 537 -1.11 -2.05 15.35
CA GLY A 537 -0.66 -2.06 13.96
C GLY A 537 0.72 -1.44 13.72
N MET A 538 1.01 -0.26 14.28
CA MET A 538 2.25 0.51 14.01
C MET A 538 3.46 0.00 14.80
N ASP A 539 3.25 -0.71 15.91
CA ASP A 539 4.33 -1.26 16.71
C ASP A 539 3.95 -2.60 17.37
N PRO A 540 3.60 -3.62 16.56
CA PRO A 540 3.06 -4.89 17.05
C PRO A 540 4.02 -5.63 17.99
N ALA A 541 5.33 -5.45 17.82
CA ALA A 541 6.33 -6.04 18.72
C ALA A 541 6.29 -5.41 20.11
N LEU A 542 6.24 -4.08 20.20
CA LEU A 542 6.10 -3.40 21.50
C LEU A 542 4.74 -3.70 22.13
N TYR A 543 3.67 -3.71 21.31
CA TYR A 543 2.33 -4.10 21.75
C TYR A 543 2.36 -5.48 22.39
N THR A 544 2.86 -6.50 21.68
CA THR A 544 2.91 -7.88 22.15
C THR A 544 3.76 -7.99 23.42
N CYS A 545 4.96 -7.37 23.42
CA CYS A 545 5.83 -7.30 24.60
C CYS A 545 5.10 -6.75 25.84
N LYS A 546 4.44 -5.58 25.72
CA LYS A 546 3.79 -4.92 26.85
C LYS A 546 2.51 -5.62 27.28
N ARG A 547 1.81 -6.23 26.33
CA ARG A 547 0.51 -6.88 26.56
C ARG A 547 0.63 -8.31 27.10
N HIS A 548 1.73 -8.99 26.80
CA HIS A 548 2.02 -10.34 27.28
C HIS A 548 3.03 -10.35 28.44
N GLY A 549 3.80 -9.28 28.61
CA GLY A 549 4.70 -9.10 29.74
C GLY A 549 3.94 -8.88 31.04
N SER A 550 4.19 -9.73 32.04
CA SER A 550 3.63 -9.58 33.39
C SER A 550 4.01 -8.22 33.98
N VAL A 551 2.98 -7.49 34.43
CA VAL A 551 3.08 -6.17 35.04
C VAL A 551 4.09 -6.20 36.21
N ALA A 552 5.08 -5.30 36.16
CA ALA A 552 6.06 -4.97 37.21
C ALA A 552 6.01 -5.85 38.49
N GLY A 553 6.71 -6.98 38.49
CA GLY A 553 6.86 -7.81 39.69
C GLY A 553 7.35 -9.24 39.47
N ASP A 554 7.14 -9.83 38.29
CA ASP A 554 7.66 -11.17 37.98
C ASP A 554 8.98 -11.08 37.19
N SER A 555 10.08 -11.37 37.89
CA SER A 555 11.44 -11.45 37.36
C SER A 555 11.69 -12.68 36.44
N ALA A 556 10.64 -13.25 35.84
CA ALA A 556 10.68 -14.51 35.10
C ALA A 556 10.31 -14.39 33.61
N VAL A 557 9.91 -13.22 33.12
CA VAL A 557 9.69 -12.99 31.68
C VAL A 557 10.99 -12.43 31.05
N PRO A 558 11.42 -12.89 29.86
CA PRO A 558 12.55 -12.29 29.17
C PRO A 558 12.32 -10.78 28.99
N ALA A 559 13.30 -9.96 29.38
CA ALA A 559 13.25 -8.54 29.07
C ALA A 559 13.11 -8.39 27.55
N CYS A 560 12.12 -7.62 27.09
CA CYS A 560 11.98 -7.30 25.67
C CYS A 560 13.28 -6.65 25.22
N ASN A 561 14.04 -7.37 24.41
CA ASN A 561 15.44 -7.02 24.19
C ASN A 561 15.53 -6.23 22.89
N ALA A 562 15.91 -4.97 23.02
CA ALA A 562 16.09 -4.04 21.90
C ALA A 562 17.41 -4.25 21.12
N THR A 563 18.19 -5.31 21.40
CA THR A 563 19.55 -5.46 20.86
C THR A 563 19.97 -6.87 20.47
N SER A 564 19.21 -7.92 20.78
CA SER A 564 19.63 -9.32 20.51
C SER A 564 18.59 -10.12 19.75
N ALA A 565 19.05 -11.04 18.90
CA ALA A 565 18.21 -12.05 18.24
C ALA A 565 17.95 -13.31 19.10
N SER A 566 18.45 -13.38 20.35
CA SER A 566 18.34 -14.58 21.19
C SER A 566 17.07 -14.63 22.07
N THR A 567 16.31 -13.55 22.14
CA THR A 567 15.07 -13.41 22.93
C THR A 567 14.05 -12.59 22.15
N PHE A 568 12.82 -12.43 22.66
CA PHE A 568 11.79 -11.59 22.03
C PHE A 568 12.33 -10.20 21.66
N SER A 569 12.43 -9.94 20.35
CA SER A 569 13.00 -8.72 19.79
C SER A 569 11.91 -7.70 19.48
N THR A 570 12.20 -6.43 19.76
CA THR A 570 11.38 -5.27 19.34
C THR A 570 12.05 -4.44 18.25
N VAL A 571 13.07 -5.00 17.59
CA VAL A 571 13.82 -4.39 16.49
C VAL A 571 13.35 -5.00 15.19
N TYR A 572 12.86 -4.15 14.28
CA TYR A 572 12.27 -4.56 13.02
C TYR A 572 13.31 -4.80 11.94
N CYS A 573 13.20 -5.94 11.28
CA CYS A 573 13.75 -6.19 9.96
C CYS A 573 12.88 -5.57 8.87
N PHE A 574 11.56 -5.59 9.10
CA PHE A 574 10.60 -4.99 8.21
C PHE A 574 9.39 -4.51 8.98
N ASP A 575 8.97 -3.28 8.70
CA ASP A 575 7.69 -2.73 9.10
C ASP A 575 7.26 -1.73 8.01
N GLY A 576 6.34 -2.16 7.15
CA GLY A 576 5.89 -1.36 6.02
C GLY A 576 5.11 -0.10 6.43
N TYR A 577 4.46 -0.11 7.60
CA TYR A 577 3.74 1.07 8.11
C TYR A 577 4.71 2.13 8.63
N ALA A 578 5.81 1.69 9.24
CA ALA A 578 6.86 2.60 9.71
C ALA A 578 7.97 2.89 8.66
N ALA A 579 7.82 2.39 7.43
CA ALA A 579 8.80 2.48 6.36
C ALA A 579 10.20 1.94 6.73
N ILE A 580 10.24 0.85 7.48
CA ILE A 580 11.46 0.13 7.84
C ILE A 580 11.62 -1.06 6.91
N ASP A 581 12.75 -1.12 6.20
CA ASP A 581 13.20 -2.30 5.46
C ASP A 581 14.70 -2.45 5.64
N GLN A 582 15.13 -3.45 6.40
CA GLN A 582 16.52 -3.75 6.75
C GLN A 582 16.92 -5.16 6.31
N ARG A 583 16.05 -5.86 5.57
CA ARG A 583 16.25 -7.26 5.16
C ARG A 583 17.49 -7.44 4.30
N ALA A 584 17.79 -6.47 3.44
CA ALA A 584 18.96 -6.50 2.58
C ALA A 584 20.26 -6.07 3.30
N ASP A 585 20.15 -5.20 4.30
CA ASP A 585 21.31 -4.47 4.85
C ASP A 585 21.74 -4.96 6.24
N ASN A 586 20.91 -5.74 6.92
CA ASN A 586 21.16 -6.22 8.28
C ASN A 586 21.32 -7.74 8.33
N ALA A 587 22.51 -8.20 8.71
CA ALA A 587 22.84 -9.63 8.82
C ALA A 587 22.01 -10.41 9.85
N LEU A 588 21.36 -9.75 10.82
CA LEU A 588 20.43 -10.41 11.75
C LEU A 588 19.02 -10.59 11.16
N CYS A 589 18.75 -9.97 10.01
CA CYS A 589 17.51 -10.14 9.26
C CYS A 589 17.60 -11.19 8.16
N GLN A 590 18.83 -11.58 7.79
CA GLN A 590 19.15 -12.66 6.86
C GLN A 590 19.32 -13.96 7.63
#